data_AF-A0A067NIE2-F1
#
_entry.id   AF-A0A067NIE2-F1
#
_cell.length_a   1.000
_cell.length_b   1.000
_cell.length_c   1.000
_cell.angle_alpha   90.00
_cell.angle_beta   90.00
_cell.angle_gamma   90.00
#
_symmetry.space_group_name_H-M   'P 1'
#
loop_
_entity.id
_entity.type
_entity.pdbx_description
1 polymer ?
#
loop_
_entity_poly.entity_id
_entity_poly.type
_entity_poly.pdbx_seq_one_letter_code
_entity_poly.pdbx_strand_id
1 'polypeptide(L)'
;MLLFMAVEYILLLRVDALYGGCRPIRWIIRCLYFVEVTCMIVGISVSAHGFLFDARCGVTDTPSTAVIFGVVTPVFQTLLFALTFYKFAQAVKEGWGRTPLTVLLMRDGTWAFFIIEALLAANGILNFVTDYPYSSLMFCWLLSGFSFV
;
A
#
# COMPACT_ATOMS: atom_id res chain seq x y z
N MET A 1 -0.94 -8.49 5.79
CA MET A 1 0.30 -8.01 6.44
C MET A 1 1.53 -8.35 5.62
N LEU A 2 1.90 -9.62 5.46
CA LEU A 2 3.14 -9.98 4.74
C LEU A 2 3.21 -9.45 3.30
N LEU A 3 2.11 -9.52 2.54
CA LEU A 3 2.06 -8.99 1.17
C LEU A 3 2.24 -7.47 1.12
N PHE A 4 1.50 -6.72 1.94
CA PHE A 4 1.63 -5.26 2.03
C PHE A 4 3.05 -4.82 2.42
N MET A 5 3.62 -5.47 3.45
CA MET A 5 5.00 -5.25 3.88
C MET A 5 6.00 -5.52 2.74
N ALA A 6 5.79 -6.58 1.96
CA ALA A 6 6.65 -6.92 0.83
C ALA A 6 6.57 -5.86 -0.27
N VAL A 7 5.38 -5.38 -0.62
CA VAL A 7 5.18 -4.34 -1.64
C VAL A 7 5.81 -3.01 -1.22
N GLU A 8 5.56 -2.56 0.02
CA GLU A 8 6.18 -1.37 0.60
C GLU A 8 7.70 -1.48 0.61
N TYR A 9 8.23 -2.65 0.99
CA TYR A 9 9.66 -2.90 1.01
C TYR A 9 10.28 -2.85 -0.40
N ILE A 10 9.63 -3.45 -1.41
CA ILE A 10 10.08 -3.38 -2.81
C ILE A 10 10.09 -1.92 -3.31
N LEU A 11 9.06 -1.13 -2.99
CA LEU A 11 9.02 0.30 -3.32
C LEU A 11 10.14 1.07 -2.62
N LEU A 12 10.39 0.79 -1.34
CA LEU A 12 11.47 1.41 -0.56
C LEU A 12 12.84 1.07 -1.15
N LEU A 13 13.07 -0.18 -1.58
CA LEU A 13 14.30 -0.58 -2.27
C LEU A 13 14.50 0.19 -3.59
N ARG A 14 13.43 0.39 -4.36
CA ARG A 14 13.48 1.19 -5.60
C ARG A 14 13.82 2.65 -5.32
N VAL A 15 13.25 3.24 -4.27
CA VAL A 15 13.60 4.59 -3.81
C VAL A 15 15.06 4.64 -3.38
N ASP A 16 15.53 3.68 -2.58
CA ASP A 16 16.91 3.62 -2.09
C ASP A 16 17.93 3.50 -3.22
N ALA A 17 17.63 2.70 -4.25
CA ALA A 17 18.46 2.56 -5.43
C ALA A 17 18.51 3.86 -6.26
N LEU A 18 17.42 4.60 -6.33
CA LEU A 18 17.30 5.82 -7.14
C LEU A 18 17.79 7.09 -6.42
N TYR A 19 17.70 7.13 -5.08
CA TYR A 19 18.12 8.25 -4.22
C TYR A 19 19.53 8.09 -3.64
N GLY A 20 20.46 7.47 -4.39
CA GLY A 20 21.84 7.20 -3.96
C GLY A 20 22.63 8.42 -3.44
N GLY A 21 22.20 9.66 -3.74
CA GLY A 21 22.86 10.90 -3.31
C GLY A 21 22.23 11.65 -2.12
N CYS A 22 20.91 11.56 -1.87
CA CYS A 22 20.23 12.40 -0.88
C CYS A 22 19.91 11.64 0.42
N ARG A 23 20.85 11.65 1.36
CA ARG A 23 20.72 11.03 2.69
C ARG A 23 19.49 11.46 3.53
N PRO A 24 19.01 12.72 3.54
CA PRO A 24 17.92 13.12 4.44
C PRO A 24 16.57 12.52 4.03
N ILE A 25 16.23 12.55 2.73
CA ILE A 25 14.97 11.98 2.20
C ILE A 25 14.88 10.49 2.53
N ARG A 26 16.01 9.80 2.38
CA ARG A 26 16.13 8.37 2.67
C ARG A 26 15.90 8.02 4.15
N TRP A 27 16.32 8.89 5.05
CA TRP A 27 16.08 8.73 6.48
C TRP A 27 14.62 9.00 6.84
N ILE A 28 14.04 10.07 6.29
CA ILE A 28 12.63 10.42 6.51
C ILE A 28 11.70 9.28 6.05
N ILE A 29 11.92 8.76 4.85
CA ILE A 29 11.11 7.67 4.29
C ILE A 29 11.22 6.39 5.13
N ARG A 30 12.43 6.02 5.56
CA ARG A 30 12.63 4.85 6.43
C ARG A 30 11.97 5.02 7.80
N CYS A 31 12.10 6.20 8.42
CA CYS A 31 11.40 6.49 9.66
C CYS A 31 9.88 6.37 9.50
N LEU A 32 9.33 6.93 8.42
CA LEU A 32 7.90 6.88 8.15
C LEU A 32 7.40 5.45 7.92
N TYR A 33 8.19 4.62 7.23
CA TYR A 33 7.93 3.19 7.10
C TYR A 33 7.91 2.47 8.45
N PHE A 34 8.92 2.68 9.31
CA PHE A 34 8.93 2.06 10.65
C PHE A 34 7.72 2.46 11.48
N VAL A 35 7.32 3.73 11.44
CA VAL A 35 6.12 4.22 12.12
C VAL A 35 4.88 3.49 11.60
N GLU A 36 4.72 3.36 10.29
CA GLU A 36 3.60 2.64 9.69
C GLU A 36 3.53 1.17 10.12
N VAL A 37 4.66 0.46 10.08
CA VAL A 37 4.74 -0.94 10.52
C VAL A 37 4.35 -1.09 11.99
N THR A 38 4.85 -0.20 12.87
CA THR A 38 4.47 -0.23 14.28
C THR A 38 2.99 0.05 14.50
N CYS A 39 2.43 1.01 13.76
CA CYS A 39 1.01 1.32 13.76
C CYS A 39 0.16 0.11 13.31
N MET A 40 0.59 -0.60 12.26
CA MET A 40 -0.07 -1.82 11.80
C MET A 40 -0.09 -2.93 12.86
N ILE A 41 1.05 -3.18 13.51
CA ILE A 41 1.16 -4.20 14.57
C ILE A 41 0.23 -3.85 15.74
N VAL A 42 0.25 -2.59 16.17
CA VAL A 42 -0.63 -2.09 17.23
C VAL A 42 -2.09 -2.20 16.80
N GLY A 43 -2.43 -1.82 15.57
CA GLY A 43 -3.77 -1.90 15.01
C GLY A 43 -4.35 -3.31 15.03
N ILE A 44 -3.56 -4.34 14.68
CA ILE A 44 -3.98 -5.74 14.81
C ILE A 44 -4.12 -6.13 16.28
N SER A 45 -3.15 -5.79 17.14
CA SER A 45 -3.20 -6.18 18.54
C SER A 45 -4.43 -5.61 19.27
N VAL A 46 -4.82 -4.38 18.93
CA VAL A 46 -6.01 -3.72 19.47
C VAL A 46 -7.27 -4.31 18.84
N SER A 47 -7.29 -4.52 17.52
CA SER A 47 -8.43 -5.16 16.85
C SER A 47 -8.69 -6.56 17.41
N ALA A 48 -7.64 -7.35 17.65
CA ALA A 48 -7.73 -8.69 18.20
C ALA A 48 -8.38 -8.74 19.59
N HIS A 49 -8.23 -7.68 20.40
CA HIS A 49 -8.82 -7.59 21.73
C HIS A 49 -10.15 -6.80 21.78
N GLY A 50 -10.48 -6.04 20.72
CA GLY A 50 -11.56 -5.06 20.70
C GLY A 50 -12.81 -5.44 19.90
N PHE A 51 -12.84 -6.62 19.24
CA PHE A 51 -14.05 -7.06 18.55
C PHE A 51 -15.16 -7.43 19.55
N LEU A 52 -16.13 -6.53 19.73
CA LEU A 52 -17.43 -6.86 20.32
C LEU A 52 -18.23 -7.62 19.26
N PHE A 53 -18.37 -8.93 19.44
CA PHE A 53 -19.17 -9.79 18.57
C PHE A 53 -20.63 -9.78 19.06
N ASP A 54 -21.57 -9.42 18.19
CA ASP A 54 -23.01 -9.56 18.46
C ASP A 54 -23.45 -11.04 18.34
N ALA A 55 -24.66 -11.37 18.81
CA ALA A 55 -25.23 -12.73 18.86
C ALA A 55 -25.36 -13.45 17.50
N ARG A 56 -25.02 -12.77 16.39
CA ARG A 56 -24.93 -13.30 15.02
C ARG A 56 -23.51 -13.24 14.45
N CYS A 57 -22.47 -13.30 15.28
CA CYS A 57 -21.06 -13.27 14.84
C CYS A 57 -20.77 -12.18 13.79
N GLY A 58 -21.47 -11.05 13.89
CA GLY A 58 -21.31 -9.90 13.00
C GLY A 58 -20.49 -8.83 13.70
N VAL A 59 -19.39 -8.42 13.07
CA VAL A 59 -18.59 -7.26 13.49
C VAL A 59 -19.47 -6.03 13.29
N THR A 60 -20.03 -5.51 14.39
CA THR A 60 -21.04 -4.44 14.38
C THR A 60 -20.44 -3.05 14.58
N ASP A 61 -19.22 -2.97 15.11
CA ASP A 61 -18.49 -1.72 15.27
C ASP A 61 -17.04 -1.94 14.80
N THR A 62 -16.70 -1.37 13.65
CA THR A 62 -15.31 -1.30 13.21
C THR A 62 -14.72 -0.06 13.86
N PRO A 63 -13.79 -0.17 14.83
CA PRO A 63 -13.27 1.00 15.52
C PRO A 63 -12.66 1.94 14.48
N SER A 64 -12.96 3.24 14.61
CA SER A 64 -12.49 4.29 13.69
C SER A 64 -10.97 4.30 13.51
N THR A 65 -10.22 3.75 14.47
CA THR A 65 -8.78 3.49 14.35
C THR A 65 -8.45 2.51 13.21
N ALA A 66 -9.19 1.42 13.05
CA ALA A 66 -8.97 0.44 11.98
C ALA A 66 -9.21 1.02 10.58
N VAL A 67 -10.20 1.90 10.46
CA VAL A 67 -10.49 2.66 9.24
C VAL A 67 -9.33 3.61 8.89
N ILE A 68 -8.86 4.37 9.88
CA ILE A 68 -7.75 5.32 9.68
C ILE A 68 -6.51 4.56 9.18
N PHE A 69 -6.20 3.39 9.75
CA PHE A 69 -5.08 2.56 9.29
C PHE A 69 -5.28 2.01 7.87
N GLY A 70 -6.52 1.62 7.53
CA GLY A 70 -6.88 1.16 6.19
C GLY A 70 -6.72 2.21 5.10
N VAL A 71 -6.74 3.50 5.44
CA VAL A 71 -6.53 4.62 4.50
C VAL A 71 -5.10 5.15 4.54
N VAL A 72 -4.47 5.21 5.71
CA VAL A 72 -3.10 5.74 5.85
C VAL A 72 -2.09 4.89 5.09
N THR A 73 -2.22 3.56 5.15
CA THR A 73 -1.34 2.61 4.45
C THR A 73 -1.30 2.85 2.93
N PRO A 74 -2.43 2.82 2.19
CA PRO A 74 -2.41 3.09 0.75
C PRO A 74 -1.97 4.52 0.41
N VAL A 75 -2.25 5.50 1.29
CA VAL A 75 -1.74 6.87 1.10
C VAL A 75 -0.20 6.91 1.19
N PHE A 76 0.40 6.20 2.13
CA PHE A 76 1.85 6.10 2.20
C PHE A 76 2.43 5.33 1.02
N GLN A 77 1.78 4.23 0.62
CA GLN A 77 2.16 3.45 -0.54
C GLN A 77 2.15 4.28 -1.84
N THR A 78 1.10 5.08 -2.05
CA THR A 78 0.99 6.02 -3.19
C THR A 78 2.02 7.14 -3.12
N LEU A 79 2.37 7.64 -1.94
CA LEU A 79 3.44 8.61 -1.75
C LEU A 79 4.80 8.04 -2.19
N LEU A 80 5.15 6.83 -1.75
CA LEU A 80 6.39 6.15 -2.14
C LEU A 80 6.45 5.91 -3.65
N PHE A 81 5.34 5.44 -4.21
CA PHE A 81 5.21 5.21 -5.65
C PHE A 81 5.39 6.52 -6.44
N ALA A 82 4.73 7.60 -6.02
CA ALA A 82 4.83 8.92 -6.65
C ALA A 82 6.26 9.49 -6.60
N LEU A 83 6.96 9.35 -5.47
CA LEU A 83 8.36 9.77 -5.34
C LEU A 83 9.29 8.97 -6.27
N THR A 84 9.05 7.65 -6.38
CA THR A 84 9.81 6.78 -7.27
C THR A 84 9.56 7.16 -8.73
N PHE A 85 8.30 7.38 -9.12
CA PHE A 85 7.90 7.75 -10.46
C PHE A 85 8.43 9.14 -10.86
N TYR A 86 8.35 10.12 -9.95
CA TYR A 86 8.86 11.47 -10.19
C TYR A 86 10.36 11.46 -10.49
N LYS A 87 11.15 10.77 -9.64
CA LYS A 87 12.58 10.65 -9.87
C LYS A 87 12.92 9.83 -11.09
N PHE A 88 12.12 8.83 -11.40
CA PHE A 88 12.29 8.04 -12.62
C PHE A 88 12.06 8.91 -13.86
N ALA A 89 10.99 9.69 -13.89
CA ALA A 89 10.71 10.64 -14.96
C ALA A 89 11.82 11.70 -15.09
N GLN A 90 12.38 12.17 -13.97
CA GLN A 90 13.52 13.08 -13.97
C GLN A 90 14.77 12.41 -14.58
N ALA A 91 15.12 11.20 -14.15
CA ALA A 91 16.27 10.46 -14.66
C ALA A 91 16.15 10.16 -16.16
N VAL A 92 14.96 9.78 -16.63
CA VAL A 92 14.68 9.58 -18.06
C VAL A 92 14.92 10.86 -18.86
N LYS A 93 14.48 12.02 -18.35
CA LYS A 93 14.72 13.33 -18.97
C LYS A 93 16.20 13.71 -18.98
N GLU A 94 16.95 13.31 -17.97
CA GLU A 94 18.40 13.57 -17.83
C GLU A 94 19.27 12.60 -18.67
N GLY A 95 18.66 11.73 -19.49
CA GLY A 95 19.37 10.92 -20.48
C GLY A 95 19.60 9.45 -20.11
N TRP A 96 19.03 8.97 -19.00
CA TRP A 96 19.03 7.53 -18.64
C TRP A 96 18.10 6.66 -19.51
N GLY A 97 17.49 7.20 -20.57
CA GLY A 97 16.56 6.50 -21.47
C GLY A 97 17.14 5.30 -22.25
N ARG A 98 18.42 4.94 -22.07
CA ARG A 98 19.08 3.81 -22.77
C ARG A 98 18.95 2.45 -22.08
N THR A 99 18.32 2.35 -20.90
CA THR A 99 17.95 1.07 -20.28
C THR A 99 16.47 0.76 -20.53
N PRO A 100 16.10 0.15 -21.67
CA PRO A 100 14.71 -0.14 -22.01
C PRO A 100 14.02 -1.03 -20.97
N LEU A 101 14.79 -1.85 -20.25
CA LEU A 101 14.29 -2.77 -19.23
C LEU A 101 13.59 -2.04 -18.06
N THR A 102 14.13 -0.90 -17.61
CA THR A 102 13.60 -0.18 -16.44
C THR A 102 12.33 0.58 -16.77
N VAL A 103 12.20 1.09 -18.01
CA VAL A 103 10.99 1.77 -18.50
C VAL A 103 9.85 0.78 -18.69
N LEU A 104 10.13 -0.39 -19.25
CA LEU A 104 9.13 -1.44 -19.44
C LEU A 104 8.60 -1.93 -18.08
N LEU A 105 9.51 -2.20 -17.13
CA LEU A 105 9.15 -2.65 -15.78
C LEU A 105 8.40 -1.57 -14.99
N MET A 106 8.75 -0.30 -15.14
CA MET A 106 8.01 0.82 -14.56
C MET A 106 6.61 0.94 -15.13
N ARG A 107 6.44 0.84 -16.45
CA ARG A 107 5.13 0.94 -17.10
C ARG A 107 4.21 -0.18 -16.64
N ASP A 108 4.67 -1.42 -16.71
CA ASP A 108 3.84 -2.59 -16.37
C ASP A 108 3.56 -2.63 -14.85
N GLY A 109 4.54 -2.27 -14.02
CA GLY A 109 4.36 -2.11 -12.57
C GLY A 109 3.41 -0.96 -12.19
N THR A 110 3.32 0.09 -13.00
CA THR A 110 2.39 1.22 -12.79
C THR A 110 0.95 0.76 -13.00
N TRP A 111 0.67 0.00 -14.06
CA TRP A 111 -0.66 -0.55 -14.31
C TRP A 111 -1.11 -1.46 -13.17
N ALA A 112 -0.24 -2.36 -12.71
CA ALA A 112 -0.55 -3.24 -11.59
C ALA A 112 -0.84 -2.45 -10.30
N PHE A 113 -0.04 -1.42 -10.01
CA PHE A 113 -0.24 -0.55 -8.85
C PHE A 113 -1.62 0.13 -8.84
N PHE A 114 -2.01 0.75 -9.96
CA PHE A 114 -3.32 1.42 -10.07
C PHE A 114 -4.49 0.45 -9.94
N ILE A 115 -4.37 -0.76 -10.48
CA ILE A 115 -5.42 -1.79 -10.37
C ILE A 115 -5.57 -2.23 -8.91
N ILE A 116 -4.47 -2.49 -8.21
CA ILE A 116 -4.49 -2.93 -6.80
C ILE A 116 -5.07 -1.83 -5.92
N GLU A 117 -4.67 -0.57 -6.10
CA GLU A 117 -5.23 0.55 -5.33
C GLU A 117 -6.71 0.81 -5.63
N ALA A 118 -7.12 0.70 -6.90
CA ALA A 118 -8.52 0.83 -7.26
C ALA A 118 -9.39 -0.27 -6.62
N LEU A 119 -8.89 -1.51 -6.58
CA LEU A 119 -9.57 -2.62 -5.91
C LEU A 119 -9.63 -2.42 -4.38
N LEU A 120 -8.57 -1.89 -3.77
CA LEU A 120 -8.54 -1.56 -2.35
C LEU A 120 -9.52 -0.45 -2.00
N ALA A 121 -9.55 0.63 -2.78
CA ALA A 121 -10.50 1.72 -2.61
C ALA A 121 -11.95 1.24 -2.80
N ALA A 122 -12.22 0.42 -3.82
CA ALA A 122 -13.54 -0.17 -4.03
C ALA A 122 -13.95 -1.07 -2.86
N ASN A 123 -13.04 -1.88 -2.31
CA ASN A 123 -13.29 -2.69 -1.12
C ASN A 123 -13.63 -1.81 0.09
N GLY A 124 -12.85 -0.74 0.33
CA GLY A 124 -13.13 0.21 1.41
C GLY A 124 -14.51 0.86 1.27
N ILE A 125 -14.84 1.39 0.08
CA ILE A 125 -16.13 2.02 -0.19
C ILE A 125 -17.29 1.03 0.01
N LEU A 126 -17.15 -0.20 -0.46
CA LEU A 126 -18.19 -1.24 -0.26
C LEU A 126 -18.40 -1.57 1.22
N ASN A 127 -17.34 -1.65 2.02
CA ASN A 127 -17.45 -1.85 3.47
C ASN A 127 -18.13 -0.68 4.18
N PHE A 128 -17.97 0.55 3.67
CA PHE A 128 -18.58 1.75 4.24
C PHE A 128 -20.04 2.00 3.82
N VAL A 129 -20.39 1.62 2.59
CA VAL A 129 -21.70 1.92 2.00
C VAL A 129 -22.69 0.76 2.18
N THR A 130 -22.20 -0.46 2.38
CA THR A 130 -23.02 -1.67 2.44
C THR A 130 -22.61 -2.57 3.60
N ASP A 131 -23.48 -2.72 4.61
CA ASP A 131 -23.35 -3.68 5.74
C ASP A 131 -23.40 -5.18 5.32
N TYR A 132 -23.20 -5.48 4.04
CA TYR A 132 -23.43 -6.81 3.44
C TYR A 132 -22.11 -7.59 3.23
N PRO A 133 -22.15 -8.94 3.22
CA PRO A 133 -20.98 -9.84 3.25
C PRO A 133 -20.11 -9.85 1.98
N TYR A 134 -20.29 -8.92 1.05
CA TYR A 134 -19.53 -8.84 -0.21
C TYR A 134 -18.09 -8.34 -0.04
N SER A 135 -17.72 -7.81 1.13
CA SER A 135 -16.35 -7.40 1.48
C SER A 135 -15.32 -8.50 1.21
N SER A 136 -15.67 -9.76 1.49
CA SER A 136 -14.80 -10.92 1.29
C SER A 136 -14.53 -11.24 -0.19
N LEU A 137 -15.45 -10.92 -1.11
CA LEU A 137 -15.27 -11.23 -2.54
C LEU A 137 -14.18 -10.36 -3.17
N MET A 138 -14.16 -9.07 -2.85
CA MET A 138 -13.15 -8.13 -3.36
C MET A 138 -11.76 -8.41 -2.77
N PHE A 139 -11.68 -9.01 -1.57
CA PHE A 139 -10.42 -9.43 -0.97
C PHE A 139 -9.73 -10.55 -1.77
N CYS A 140 -10.49 -11.48 -2.34
CA CYS A 140 -9.95 -12.52 -3.23
C CYS A 140 -9.31 -11.92 -4.49
N TRP A 141 -9.95 -10.90 -5.09
CA TRP A 141 -9.42 -10.21 -6.27
C TRP A 141 -8.15 -9.40 -5.95
N LEU A 142 -8.09 -8.78 -4.77
CA LEU A 142 -6.89 -8.13 -4.25
C LEU A 142 -5.71 -9.11 -4.15
N LEU A 143 -5.94 -10.28 -3.54
CA LEU A 143 -4.92 -11.33 -3.42
C LEU A 143 -4.43 -11.82 -4.78
N SER A 144 -5.33 -12.00 -5.75
CA SER A 144 -4.93 -12.34 -7.12
C SER A 144 -4.12 -11.23 -7.78
N GLY A 145 -4.48 -9.96 -7.56
CA GLY A 145 -3.73 -8.80 -8.06
C GLY A 145 -2.29 -8.74 -7.54
N PHE A 146 -2.09 -9.05 -6.24
CA PHE A 146 -0.75 -9.14 -5.65
C PHE A 146 0.12 -10.25 -6.24
N SER A 147 -0.47 -11.28 -6.85
CA SER A 147 0.31 -12.36 -7.49
C SER A 147 0.97 -11.94 -8.80
N PHE A 148 0.56 -10.82 -9.40
CA PHE A 148 1.12 -10.32 -10.67
C PHE A 148 2.30 -9.36 -10.47
N VAL A 149 2.54 -8.88 -9.25
CA VAL A 149 3.62 -7.97 -8.86
C VAL A 149 4.76 -8.75 -8.23
#